data_AF-A0A2K8PMS1-F1
#
_entry.id   AF-A0A2K8PMS1-F1
#
_cell.length_a   1.000
_cell.length_b   1.000
_cell.length_c   1.000
_cell.angle_alpha   90.00
_cell.angle_beta   90.00
_cell.angle_gamma   90.00
#
_symmetry.space_group_name_H-M   'P 1'
#
loop_
_entity.id
_entity.type
_entity.pdbx_description
1 polymer ?
#
loop_
_entity_poly.entity_id
_entity_poly.type
_entity_poly.pdbx_seq_one_letter_code
_entity_poly.pdbx_strand_id
1 'polypeptide(L)'
;MQQFSRAGRAGDALAVVSQSGPTVSFFDAASDRHLGSVEVLAEPHELCFDPTERLLWCTTAYRSGYYHANGGRRTELTVIDPDTRRIVEVVDLAPEHGPHGLALDPARRLLYVSVEGSADRPGGVVVVDTRTRRPVGRIDTDAPGPHWFAIDPAGRTGYATNKEAPFVSIVDLERGVLTGKAEVPGSEGLAVSADGTHAFVAAPYAGSFSTAAERPTPGIRVIDARTASVVDTLPTRDLVLPVHLTSTGKLLAGELCVSPDPDSRLGSHAPGRLTVFSAETRQRLGEVEVGRFPLTITSSPDGRIAYVACVISSTVDIVDLETLRTLARLDIAKLAEPGAHGLAYIPRPS
;
A
#
# COMPACT_ATOMS: atom_id res chain seq x y z
N MET A 1 26.13 9.53 -13.83
CA MET A 1 24.96 8.65 -14.01
C MET A 1 24.08 9.34 -15.04
N GLN A 2 23.80 8.73 -16.20
CA GLN A 2 22.90 9.36 -17.18
C GLN A 2 21.49 9.32 -16.61
N GLN A 3 20.90 10.50 -16.40
CA GLN A 3 19.53 10.65 -15.90
C GLN A 3 18.59 10.36 -17.08
N PHE A 4 17.95 9.20 -17.08
CA PHE A 4 17.00 8.83 -18.13
C PHE A 4 15.73 9.65 -17.94
N SER A 5 15.56 10.71 -18.73
CA SER A 5 14.27 11.41 -18.82
C SER A 5 13.19 10.43 -19.28
N ARG A 6 12.16 10.24 -18.46
CA ARG A 6 11.07 9.31 -18.77
C ARG A 6 10.00 10.02 -19.59
N ALA A 7 10.00 9.76 -20.89
CA ALA A 7 9.12 10.40 -21.86
C ALA A 7 7.63 10.30 -21.46
N GLY A 8 6.86 11.34 -21.80
CA GLY A 8 5.42 11.42 -21.56
C GLY A 8 5.00 11.89 -20.15
N ARG A 9 5.93 11.97 -19.19
CA ARG A 9 5.64 12.24 -17.76
C ARG A 9 6.00 13.65 -17.31
N ALA A 10 6.34 14.55 -18.24
CA ALA A 10 6.64 15.93 -17.88
C ALA A 10 5.44 16.57 -17.17
N GLY A 11 5.68 17.13 -15.98
CA GLY A 11 4.65 17.74 -15.13
C GLY A 11 3.97 16.77 -14.15
N ASP A 12 4.18 15.46 -14.29
CA ASP A 12 3.69 14.48 -13.32
C ASP A 12 4.62 14.44 -12.09
N ALA A 13 4.09 14.04 -10.95
CA ALA A 13 4.84 13.92 -9.71
C ALA A 13 4.64 12.57 -9.03
N LEU A 14 5.63 12.16 -8.24
CA LEU A 14 5.54 11.09 -7.27
C LEU A 14 5.57 11.69 -5.86
N ALA A 15 4.55 11.42 -5.06
CA ALA A 15 4.57 11.71 -3.63
C ALA A 15 5.02 10.49 -2.84
N VAL A 16 5.88 10.72 -1.85
CA VAL A 16 6.50 9.67 -1.04
C VAL A 16 6.45 10.08 0.43
N VAL A 17 5.90 9.20 1.26
CA VAL A 17 5.97 9.32 2.71
C VAL A 17 7.38 9.01 3.20
N SER A 18 7.88 9.89 4.06
CA SER A 18 8.94 9.57 5.02
C SER A 18 8.31 9.37 6.40
N GLN A 19 8.19 8.11 6.82
CA GLN A 19 7.59 7.72 8.10
C GLN A 19 8.35 8.37 9.26
N SER A 20 9.65 8.16 9.37
CA SER A 20 10.48 8.74 10.45
C SER A 20 10.87 10.22 10.24
N GLY A 21 10.65 10.75 9.04
CA GLY A 21 11.01 12.12 8.65
C GLY A 21 9.85 13.10 8.69
N PRO A 22 8.83 12.87 9.53
CA PRO A 22 7.39 13.12 9.32
C PRO A 22 7.04 14.02 8.11
N THR A 23 7.30 13.55 6.90
CA THR A 23 7.13 14.36 5.68
C THR A 23 6.50 13.59 4.54
N VAL A 24 5.84 14.32 3.65
CA VAL A 24 5.48 13.88 2.31
C VAL A 24 6.34 14.64 1.31
N SER A 25 7.24 13.95 0.63
CA SER A 25 8.15 14.52 -0.35
C SER A 25 7.65 14.31 -1.78
N PHE A 26 7.82 15.30 -2.64
CA PHE A 26 7.36 15.29 -4.02
C PHE A 26 8.55 15.27 -4.97
N PHE A 27 8.52 14.40 -5.98
CA PHE A 27 9.56 14.27 -6.99
C PHE A 27 8.95 14.36 -8.39
N ASP A 28 9.64 15.03 -9.31
CA ASP A 28 9.26 15.10 -10.71
C ASP A 28 9.35 13.71 -11.35
N ALA A 29 8.24 13.18 -11.84
CA ALA A 29 8.17 11.81 -12.33
C ALA A 29 8.93 11.61 -13.65
N ALA A 30 9.32 12.67 -14.36
CA ALA A 30 10.13 12.56 -15.57
C ALA A 30 11.64 12.59 -15.28
N SER A 31 12.07 13.36 -14.26
CA SER A 31 13.47 13.72 -14.05
C SER A 31 14.04 13.35 -12.67
N ASP A 32 13.25 12.81 -11.75
CA ASP A 32 13.67 12.49 -10.36
C ASP A 32 13.99 13.71 -9.49
N ARG A 33 13.82 14.93 -10.02
CA ARG A 33 14.11 16.15 -9.29
C ARG A 33 13.15 16.31 -8.10
N HIS A 34 13.70 16.52 -6.90
CA HIS A 34 12.91 16.89 -5.73
C HIS A 34 12.21 18.24 -5.96
N LEU A 35 10.90 18.25 -5.79
CA LEU A 35 10.03 19.41 -6.00
C LEU A 35 9.73 20.15 -4.69
N GLY A 36 9.89 19.48 -3.55
CA GLY A 36 9.59 20.02 -2.22
C GLY A 36 8.96 18.97 -1.32
N SER A 37 8.72 19.34 -0.07
CA SER A 37 8.14 18.44 0.93
C SER A 37 7.13 19.19 1.81
N VAL A 38 6.18 18.45 2.36
CA VAL A 38 5.22 18.89 3.37
C VAL A 38 5.55 18.18 4.66
N GLU A 39 5.82 18.92 5.73
CA GLU A 39 5.90 18.36 7.08
C GLU A 39 4.48 18.12 7.61
N VAL A 40 4.24 16.94 8.18
CA VAL A 40 2.94 16.53 8.71
C VAL A 40 2.99 16.35 10.23
N LEU A 41 1.83 16.14 10.86
CA LEU A 41 1.69 16.18 12.32
C LEU A 41 2.43 15.08 13.09
N ALA A 42 2.66 13.94 12.45
CA ALA A 42 3.33 12.77 13.02
C ALA A 42 3.80 11.87 11.86
N GLU A 43 4.44 10.76 12.21
CA GLU A 43 4.95 9.79 11.25
C GLU A 43 3.83 9.28 10.32
N PRO A 44 3.83 9.68 9.02
CA PRO A 44 2.79 9.28 8.09
C PRO A 44 2.99 7.84 7.63
N HIS A 45 1.92 7.22 7.11
CA HIS A 45 1.91 5.80 6.73
C HIS A 45 1.67 5.61 5.23
N GLU A 46 0.43 5.81 4.76
CA GLU A 46 0.01 5.59 3.36
C GLU A 46 -0.47 6.86 2.68
N LEU A 47 -0.46 6.82 1.34
CA LEU A 47 -0.94 7.89 0.48
C LEU A 47 -2.01 7.38 -0.49
N CYS A 48 -3.00 8.22 -0.80
CA CYS A 48 -3.96 7.99 -1.87
C CYS A 48 -4.26 9.31 -2.60
N PHE A 49 -4.02 9.36 -3.91
CA PHE A 49 -4.33 10.53 -4.71
C PHE A 49 -5.78 10.45 -5.22
N ASP A 50 -6.56 11.49 -4.93
CA ASP A 50 -7.90 11.71 -5.44
C ASP A 50 -7.84 12.58 -6.69
N PRO A 51 -8.06 12.04 -7.91
CA PRO A 51 -8.02 12.82 -9.13
C PRO A 51 -9.28 13.68 -9.35
N THR A 52 -10.38 13.40 -8.64
CA THR A 52 -11.65 14.14 -8.78
C THR A 52 -11.57 15.48 -8.06
N GLU A 53 -11.10 15.49 -6.81
CA GLU A 53 -10.90 16.72 -6.04
C GLU A 53 -9.46 17.27 -6.16
N ARG A 54 -8.57 16.51 -6.81
CA ARG A 54 -7.13 16.79 -6.94
C ARG A 54 -6.44 16.99 -5.59
N LEU A 55 -6.68 16.06 -4.67
CA LEU A 55 -6.14 16.07 -3.31
C LEU A 55 -5.36 14.80 -3.03
N LEU A 56 -4.34 14.91 -2.18
CA LEU A 56 -3.57 13.79 -1.67
C LEU A 56 -3.98 13.50 -0.23
N TRP A 57 -4.52 12.32 0.00
CA TRP A 57 -4.89 11.82 1.33
C TRP A 57 -3.70 11.08 1.94
N CYS A 58 -3.37 11.39 3.18
CA CYS A 58 -2.26 10.77 3.91
C CYS A 58 -2.75 10.25 5.25
N THR A 59 -2.53 8.97 5.55
CA THR A 59 -2.84 8.41 6.87
C THR A 59 -1.74 8.70 7.88
N THR A 60 -2.14 8.87 9.14
CA THR A 60 -1.24 8.92 10.29
C THR A 60 -1.67 7.84 11.26
N ALA A 61 -1.04 6.66 11.20
CA ALA A 61 -1.43 5.50 12.01
C ALA A 61 -1.02 5.66 13.49
N TYR A 62 0.17 6.19 13.73
CA TYR A 62 0.81 6.25 15.04
C TYR A 62 1.49 7.59 15.27
N ARG A 63 1.76 7.94 16.53
CA ARG A 63 2.55 9.11 16.88
C ARG A 63 4.00 8.94 16.45
N SER A 64 4.53 7.75 16.64
CA SER A 64 5.90 7.39 16.28
C SER A 64 6.10 5.89 16.14
N GLY A 65 7.15 5.53 15.42
CA GLY A 65 7.65 4.17 15.27
C GLY A 65 7.10 3.44 14.06
N TYR A 66 7.69 2.27 13.81
CA TYR A 66 7.40 1.39 12.69
C TYR A 66 7.19 -0.04 13.21
N TYR A 67 6.65 -0.94 12.36
CA TYR A 67 6.51 -2.39 12.55
C TYR A 67 6.96 -2.97 13.91
N HIS A 68 6.01 -3.44 14.73
CA HIS A 68 6.22 -4.04 16.06
C HIS A 68 6.96 -3.14 17.10
N ALA A 69 7.19 -1.88 16.78
CA ALA A 69 7.85 -0.89 17.62
C ALA A 69 7.21 0.50 17.45
N ASN A 70 5.88 0.56 17.33
CA ASN A 70 5.10 1.79 17.23
C ASN A 70 4.43 2.16 18.57
N GLY A 71 4.00 3.42 18.67
CA GLY A 71 3.35 3.93 19.87
C GLY A 71 2.40 5.10 19.60
N GLY A 72 1.39 5.22 20.46
CA GLY A 72 0.43 6.32 20.45
C GLY A 72 -0.42 6.33 19.18
N ARG A 73 -1.33 5.35 19.04
CA ARG A 73 -2.28 5.28 17.92
C ARG A 73 -2.98 6.62 17.72
N ARG A 74 -3.08 7.01 16.46
CA ARG A 74 -3.58 8.29 15.96
C ARG A 74 -4.90 8.09 15.22
N THR A 75 -5.60 9.17 14.96
CA THR A 75 -6.94 9.17 14.36
C THR A 75 -7.00 10.03 13.09
N GLU A 76 -5.89 10.65 12.71
CA GLU A 76 -5.88 11.72 11.73
C GLU A 76 -5.61 11.25 10.29
N LEU A 77 -6.32 11.87 9.35
CA LEU A 77 -5.97 11.93 7.92
C LEU A 77 -5.50 13.35 7.58
N THR A 78 -4.32 13.48 6.99
CA THR A 78 -3.86 14.76 6.46
C THR A 78 -4.24 14.88 4.99
N VAL A 79 -4.96 15.94 4.64
CA VAL A 79 -5.33 16.28 3.26
C VAL A 79 -4.36 17.31 2.73
N ILE A 80 -3.71 17.01 1.62
CA ILE A 80 -2.64 17.82 1.04
C ILE A 80 -3.03 18.23 -0.37
N ASP A 81 -2.86 19.50 -0.70
CA ASP A 81 -2.86 19.97 -2.08
C ASP A 81 -1.48 19.63 -2.70
N PRO A 82 -1.41 18.72 -3.67
CA PRO A 82 -0.14 18.27 -4.23
C PRO A 82 0.54 19.31 -5.13
N ASP A 83 -0.22 20.25 -5.70
CA ASP A 83 0.32 21.24 -6.63
C ASP A 83 0.98 22.39 -5.87
N THR A 84 0.33 22.86 -4.79
CA THR A 84 0.88 23.91 -3.93
C THR A 84 1.74 23.36 -2.79
N ARG A 85 1.69 22.04 -2.54
CA ARG A 85 2.40 21.32 -1.47
C ARG A 85 2.09 21.93 -0.11
N ARG A 86 0.80 22.00 0.21
CA ARG A 86 0.29 22.55 1.46
C ARG A 86 -0.76 21.64 2.05
N ILE A 87 -0.78 21.57 3.39
CA ILE A 87 -1.88 20.94 4.11
C ILE A 87 -3.13 21.80 3.88
N VAL A 88 -4.18 21.17 3.39
CA VAL A 88 -5.51 21.75 3.20
C VAL A 88 -6.32 21.60 4.47
N GLU A 89 -6.30 20.40 5.06
CA GLU A 89 -7.11 20.04 6.22
C GLU A 89 -6.53 18.82 6.93
N VAL A 90 -6.81 18.69 8.22
CA VAL A 90 -6.59 17.46 8.97
C VAL A 90 -7.96 16.95 9.42
N VAL A 91 -8.35 15.78 8.93
CA VAL A 91 -9.63 15.13 9.25
C VAL A 91 -9.41 14.16 10.40
N ASP A 92 -10.22 14.28 11.44
CA ASP A 92 -10.21 13.37 12.59
C ASP A 92 -11.21 12.23 12.36
N LEU A 93 -10.75 10.98 12.54
CA LEU A 93 -11.55 9.77 12.43
C LEU A 93 -12.05 9.26 13.79
N ALA A 94 -11.79 9.96 14.89
CA ALA A 94 -12.22 9.55 16.21
C ALA A 94 -13.71 9.14 16.25
N PRO A 95 -14.06 8.06 16.99
CA PRO A 95 -13.21 7.32 17.92
C PRO A 95 -12.31 6.26 17.27
N GLU A 96 -12.30 6.16 15.94
CA GLU A 96 -11.50 5.17 15.21
C GLU A 96 -10.02 5.58 15.17
N HIS A 97 -9.11 4.60 15.20
CA HIS A 97 -7.68 4.84 15.33
C HIS A 97 -6.83 3.88 14.49
N GLY A 98 -5.55 4.20 14.34
CA GLY A 98 -4.62 3.41 13.54
C GLY A 98 -5.05 3.32 12.07
N PRO A 99 -5.31 4.45 11.37
CA PRO A 99 -5.62 4.40 9.95
C PRO A 99 -4.42 3.91 9.14
N HIS A 100 -4.63 2.93 8.26
CA HIS A 100 -3.58 2.34 7.42
C HIS A 100 -3.87 2.54 5.93
N GLY A 101 -4.44 1.53 5.27
CA GLY A 101 -4.73 1.50 3.85
C GLY A 101 -5.90 2.39 3.45
N LEU A 102 -5.80 2.92 2.24
CA LEU A 102 -6.75 3.84 1.62
C LEU A 102 -7.21 3.27 0.27
N ALA A 103 -8.52 3.26 0.02
CA ALA A 103 -9.08 2.99 -1.31
C ALA A 103 -10.10 4.06 -1.68
N LEU A 104 -10.00 4.59 -2.90
CA LEU A 104 -10.88 5.65 -3.38
C LEU A 104 -11.90 5.09 -4.38
N ASP A 105 -13.17 5.41 -4.17
CA ASP A 105 -14.23 5.32 -5.18
C ASP A 105 -14.52 6.74 -5.71
N PRO A 106 -13.91 7.14 -6.84
CA PRO A 106 -14.12 8.48 -7.40
C PRO A 106 -15.54 8.68 -7.95
N ALA A 107 -16.23 7.61 -8.35
CA ALA A 107 -17.58 7.69 -8.91
C ALA A 107 -18.60 8.06 -7.82
N ARG A 108 -18.45 7.46 -6.62
CA ARG A 108 -19.28 7.78 -5.45
C ARG A 108 -18.71 8.91 -4.59
N ARG A 109 -17.47 9.35 -4.86
CA ARG A 109 -16.72 10.33 -4.07
C ARG A 109 -16.55 9.89 -2.61
N LEU A 110 -16.18 8.63 -2.44
CA LEU A 110 -15.95 8.00 -1.13
C LEU A 110 -14.52 7.52 -1.01
N LEU A 111 -13.89 7.80 0.12
CA LEU A 111 -12.61 7.24 0.53
C LEU A 111 -12.85 6.24 1.65
N TYR A 112 -12.33 5.03 1.48
CA TYR A 112 -12.39 3.94 2.44
C TYR A 112 -11.05 3.83 3.14
N VAL A 113 -11.06 3.86 4.47
CA VAL A 113 -9.85 3.89 5.31
C VAL A 113 -9.90 2.74 6.29
N SER A 114 -8.99 1.77 6.17
CA SER A 114 -8.88 0.71 7.18
C SER A 114 -8.35 1.29 8.49
N VAL A 115 -8.91 0.82 9.60
CA VAL A 115 -8.57 1.25 10.96
C VAL A 115 -8.50 0.04 11.89
N GLU A 116 -7.60 0.09 12.87
CA GLU A 116 -7.39 -0.98 13.82
C GLU A 116 -8.56 -1.14 14.80
N GLY A 117 -8.69 -2.33 15.36
CA GLY A 117 -9.60 -2.62 16.45
C GLY A 117 -9.17 -2.02 17.79
N SER A 118 -10.11 -2.02 18.72
CA SER A 118 -9.91 -1.72 20.14
C SER A 118 -10.20 -2.97 20.97
N ALA A 119 -10.11 -2.85 22.30
CA ALA A 119 -10.52 -3.93 23.20
C ALA A 119 -12.02 -4.31 23.03
N ASP A 120 -12.85 -3.34 22.68
CA ASP A 120 -14.31 -3.48 22.68
C ASP A 120 -14.92 -3.56 21.28
N ARG A 121 -14.12 -3.37 20.23
CA ARG A 121 -14.59 -3.37 18.84
C ARG A 121 -13.55 -3.95 17.89
N PRO A 122 -13.93 -4.83 16.93
CA PRO A 122 -13.02 -5.23 15.87
C PRO A 122 -12.56 -4.01 15.05
N GLY A 123 -11.49 -4.20 14.28
CA GLY A 123 -11.10 -3.26 13.25
C GLY A 123 -12.17 -3.15 12.16
N GLY A 124 -11.99 -2.16 11.30
CA GLY A 124 -12.97 -1.87 10.28
C GLY A 124 -12.46 -0.92 9.21
N VAL A 125 -13.41 -0.36 8.47
CA VAL A 125 -13.17 0.57 7.38
C VAL A 125 -14.07 1.78 7.59
N VAL A 126 -13.48 2.93 7.83
CA VAL A 126 -14.20 4.21 7.88
C VAL A 126 -14.44 4.69 6.46
N VAL A 127 -15.66 5.15 6.19
CA VAL A 127 -16.06 5.71 4.91
C VAL A 127 -16.10 7.22 5.05
N VAL A 128 -15.36 7.93 4.20
CA VAL A 128 -15.23 9.39 4.20
C VAL A 128 -15.79 9.95 2.89
N ASP A 129 -16.72 10.91 2.97
CA ASP A 129 -17.17 11.68 1.79
C ASP A 129 -16.05 12.65 1.40
N THR A 130 -15.50 12.55 0.19
CA THR A 130 -14.31 13.33 -0.20
C THR A 130 -14.60 14.81 -0.49
N ARG A 131 -15.87 15.14 -0.79
CA ARG A 131 -16.31 16.51 -1.06
C ARG A 131 -16.44 17.32 0.23
N THR A 132 -16.97 16.72 1.28
CA THR A 132 -17.13 17.33 2.61
C THR A 132 -15.96 17.04 3.54
N ARG A 133 -15.17 16.01 3.22
CA ARG A 133 -14.03 15.51 4.01
C ARG A 133 -14.47 15.14 5.42
N ARG A 134 -15.58 14.41 5.52
CA ARG A 134 -16.18 13.97 6.78
C ARG A 134 -16.41 12.46 6.75
N PRO A 135 -16.18 11.76 7.88
CA PRO A 135 -16.66 10.39 8.04
C PRO A 135 -18.18 10.34 7.90
N VAL A 136 -18.68 9.41 7.08
CA VAL A 136 -20.11 9.21 6.81
C VAL A 136 -20.59 7.81 7.14
N GLY A 137 -19.68 6.89 7.46
CA GLY A 137 -20.03 5.53 7.81
C GLY A 137 -18.83 4.70 8.23
N ARG A 138 -19.12 3.45 8.62
CA ARG A 138 -18.11 2.46 8.97
C ARG A 138 -18.61 1.06 8.66
N ILE A 139 -17.69 0.21 8.21
CA ILE A 139 -17.90 -1.21 7.96
C ILE A 139 -16.96 -2.01 8.86
N ASP A 140 -17.48 -2.87 9.73
CA ASP A 140 -16.64 -3.75 10.56
C ASP A 140 -16.09 -4.92 9.72
N THR A 141 -14.80 -5.26 9.89
CA THR A 141 -14.14 -6.33 9.14
C THR A 141 -14.05 -7.65 9.89
N ASP A 142 -14.49 -7.65 11.16
CA ASP A 142 -14.42 -8.79 12.09
C ASP A 142 -12.99 -9.34 12.29
N ALA A 143 -11.99 -8.45 12.17
CA ALA A 143 -10.58 -8.73 12.41
C ALA A 143 -9.97 -7.63 13.29
N PRO A 144 -8.99 -7.93 14.15
CA PRO A 144 -8.41 -6.94 15.06
C PRO A 144 -7.56 -5.88 14.35
N GLY A 145 -6.91 -6.23 13.24
CA GLY A 145 -5.98 -5.34 12.53
C GLY A 145 -6.11 -5.45 11.01
N PRO A 146 -7.20 -4.97 10.40
CA PRO A 146 -7.23 -4.80 8.95
C PRO A 146 -6.14 -3.80 8.55
N HIS A 147 -5.37 -4.12 7.53
CA HIS A 147 -4.24 -3.29 7.10
C HIS A 147 -4.49 -2.65 5.73
N TRP A 148 -4.45 -3.41 4.63
CA TRP A 148 -4.81 -2.88 3.32
C TRP A 148 -6.29 -3.05 3.03
N PHE A 149 -6.83 -2.11 2.26
CA PHE A 149 -8.18 -2.17 1.74
C PHE A 149 -8.16 -1.90 0.23
N ALA A 150 -8.92 -2.67 -0.53
CA ALA A 150 -9.12 -2.45 -1.96
C ALA A 150 -10.59 -2.65 -2.31
N ILE A 151 -11.05 -1.91 -3.32
CA ILE A 151 -12.41 -2.02 -3.85
C ILE A 151 -12.36 -2.64 -5.25
N ASP A 152 -13.43 -3.34 -5.62
CA ASP A 152 -13.58 -3.81 -6.99
C ASP A 152 -13.85 -2.64 -7.96
N PRO A 153 -13.59 -2.81 -9.26
CA PRO A 153 -13.79 -1.75 -10.26
C PRO A 153 -15.22 -1.21 -10.35
N ALA A 154 -16.24 -1.98 -9.92
CA ALA A 154 -17.63 -1.52 -9.88
C ALA A 154 -17.98 -0.74 -8.59
N GLY A 155 -17.06 -0.69 -7.62
CA GLY A 155 -17.27 -0.09 -6.30
C GLY A 155 -18.44 -0.70 -5.54
N ARG A 156 -18.64 -2.01 -5.67
CA ARG A 156 -19.69 -2.79 -4.99
C ARG A 156 -19.13 -3.67 -3.87
N THR A 157 -17.93 -4.20 -4.06
CA THR A 157 -17.29 -5.12 -3.12
C THR A 157 -15.95 -4.56 -2.66
N GLY A 158 -15.72 -4.59 -1.35
CA GLY A 158 -14.43 -4.27 -0.74
C GLY A 158 -13.76 -5.49 -0.16
N TYR A 159 -12.43 -5.47 -0.10
CA TYR A 159 -11.60 -6.51 0.46
C TYR A 159 -10.64 -5.89 1.47
N ALA A 160 -10.57 -6.44 2.69
CA ALA A 160 -9.62 -6.02 3.72
C ALA A 160 -8.68 -7.17 4.07
N THR A 161 -7.38 -6.95 3.89
CA THR A 161 -6.37 -7.90 4.38
C THR A 161 -6.14 -7.70 5.86
N ASN A 162 -5.91 -8.79 6.55
CA ASN A 162 -5.74 -8.83 7.99
C ASN A 162 -4.42 -9.53 8.29
N LYS A 163 -3.54 -8.85 9.02
CA LYS A 163 -2.20 -9.36 9.34
C LYS A 163 -2.26 -10.63 10.17
N GLU A 164 -2.93 -10.56 11.32
CA GLU A 164 -2.96 -11.66 12.29
C GLU A 164 -4.18 -12.58 12.15
N ALA A 165 -5.15 -12.24 11.29
CA ALA A 165 -6.35 -13.05 11.11
C ALA A 165 -6.18 -14.04 9.93
N PRO A 166 -6.71 -15.27 10.05
CA PRO A 166 -6.57 -16.31 9.02
C PRO A 166 -7.54 -16.12 7.83
N PHE A 167 -7.86 -14.87 7.46
CA PHE A 167 -8.76 -14.56 6.36
C PHE A 167 -8.61 -13.12 5.84
N VAL A 168 -9.04 -12.92 4.59
CA VAL A 168 -9.40 -11.60 4.03
C VAL A 168 -10.89 -11.37 4.25
N SER A 169 -11.24 -10.18 4.74
CA SER A 169 -12.65 -9.78 4.93
C SER A 169 -13.22 -9.27 3.62
N ILE A 170 -14.43 -9.70 3.27
CA ILE A 170 -15.15 -9.26 2.06
C ILE A 170 -16.40 -8.50 2.50
N VAL A 171 -16.55 -7.27 2.01
CA VAL A 171 -17.63 -6.36 2.41
C VAL A 171 -18.45 -5.91 1.21
N ASP A 172 -19.74 -5.69 1.43
CA ASP A 172 -20.62 -5.01 0.49
C ASP A 172 -20.58 -3.50 0.79
N LEU A 173 -20.15 -2.71 -0.19
CA LEU A 173 -19.92 -1.28 -0.05
C LEU A 173 -21.21 -0.46 -0.07
N GLU A 174 -22.28 -0.96 -0.70
CA GLU A 174 -23.57 -0.30 -0.75
C GLU A 174 -24.34 -0.50 0.56
N ARG A 175 -24.35 -1.73 1.06
CA ARG A 175 -25.00 -2.10 2.32
C ARG A 175 -24.16 -1.73 3.54
N GLY A 176 -22.85 -1.54 3.36
CA GLY A 176 -21.92 -1.22 4.43
C GLY A 176 -21.72 -2.35 5.43
N VAL A 177 -21.70 -3.61 4.99
CA VAL A 177 -21.62 -4.78 5.88
C VAL A 177 -20.63 -5.83 5.37
N LEU A 178 -20.03 -6.57 6.31
CA LEU A 178 -19.28 -7.79 6.02
C LEU A 178 -20.22 -8.85 5.41
N THR A 179 -19.83 -9.43 4.28
CA THR A 179 -20.61 -10.45 3.56
C THR A 179 -19.89 -11.79 3.45
N GLY A 180 -18.58 -11.82 3.63
CA GLY A 180 -17.82 -13.06 3.56
C GLY A 180 -16.40 -12.95 4.10
N LYS A 181 -15.74 -14.11 4.18
CA LYS A 181 -14.34 -14.25 4.55
C LYS A 181 -13.70 -15.27 3.63
N ALA A 182 -12.55 -14.94 3.06
CA ALA A 182 -11.74 -15.86 2.26
C ALA A 182 -10.54 -16.31 3.09
N GLU A 183 -10.39 -17.61 3.31
CA GLU A 183 -9.31 -18.15 4.14
C GLU A 183 -7.93 -17.91 3.51
N VAL A 184 -7.05 -17.24 4.27
CA VAL A 184 -5.64 -17.01 3.92
C VAL A 184 -4.80 -17.02 5.20
N PRO A 185 -3.54 -17.51 5.18
CA PRO A 185 -2.73 -17.62 6.39
C PRO A 185 -2.11 -16.27 6.82
N GLY A 186 -2.94 -15.29 7.17
CA GLY A 186 -2.53 -13.89 7.39
C GLY A 186 -2.15 -13.20 6.09
N SER A 187 -2.33 -11.87 6.03
CA SER A 187 -2.14 -11.12 4.79
C SER A 187 -1.72 -9.66 4.98
N GLU A 188 -1.04 -9.12 3.97
CA GLU A 188 -0.62 -7.71 3.90
C GLU A 188 -1.13 -7.07 2.60
N GLY A 189 -0.36 -7.03 1.53
CA GLY A 189 -0.73 -6.38 0.27
C GLY A 189 -1.89 -7.06 -0.44
N LEU A 190 -2.66 -6.23 -1.17
CA LEU A 190 -3.90 -6.61 -1.81
C LEU A 190 -4.06 -5.82 -3.12
N ALA A 191 -4.51 -6.50 -4.18
CA ALA A 191 -5.01 -5.86 -5.39
C ALA A 191 -6.23 -6.62 -5.93
N VAL A 192 -7.10 -5.94 -6.67
CA VAL A 192 -8.28 -6.55 -7.32
C VAL A 192 -8.10 -6.46 -8.84
N SER A 193 -8.46 -7.52 -9.57
CA SER A 193 -8.38 -7.55 -11.03
C SER A 193 -9.29 -6.51 -11.69
N ALA A 194 -8.91 -6.03 -12.87
CA ALA A 194 -9.64 -4.97 -13.58
C ALA A 194 -11.06 -5.37 -14.03
N ASP A 195 -11.34 -6.67 -14.11
CA ASP A 195 -12.67 -7.24 -14.35
C ASP A 195 -13.43 -7.57 -13.05
N GLY A 196 -12.81 -7.38 -11.88
CA GLY A 196 -13.38 -7.65 -10.56
C GLY A 196 -13.53 -9.14 -10.23
N THR A 197 -13.01 -10.05 -11.05
CA THR A 197 -13.21 -11.50 -10.87
C THR A 197 -12.27 -12.13 -9.84
N HIS A 198 -11.13 -11.50 -9.56
CA HIS A 198 -10.12 -12.02 -8.64
C HIS A 198 -9.55 -10.95 -7.70
N ALA A 199 -9.24 -11.35 -6.47
CA ALA A 199 -8.38 -10.61 -5.57
C ALA A 199 -7.02 -11.31 -5.43
N PHE A 200 -5.94 -10.54 -5.44
CA PHE A 200 -4.56 -10.99 -5.33
C PHE A 200 -4.02 -10.56 -3.97
N VAL A 201 -3.66 -11.52 -3.12
CA VAL A 201 -3.35 -11.28 -1.71
C VAL A 201 -1.96 -11.81 -1.35
N ALA A 202 -1.10 -10.95 -0.82
CA ALA A 202 0.18 -11.38 -0.27
C ALA A 202 -0.06 -12.24 0.98
N ALA A 203 0.47 -13.47 0.99
CA ALA A 203 0.38 -14.36 2.13
C ALA A 203 1.53 -15.39 2.15
N PRO A 204 1.92 -15.91 3.34
CA PRO A 204 1.38 -15.60 4.66
C PRO A 204 1.86 -14.23 5.21
N TYR A 205 1.22 -13.74 6.27
CA TYR A 205 1.70 -12.58 7.01
C TYR A 205 3.08 -12.84 7.64
N ALA A 206 3.96 -11.86 7.54
CA ALA A 206 5.35 -11.93 8.00
C ALA A 206 5.55 -11.73 9.51
N GLY A 207 4.55 -11.27 10.27
CA GLY A 207 4.73 -10.82 11.67
C GLY A 207 4.92 -11.92 12.71
N SER A 208 5.00 -13.17 12.27
CA SER A 208 5.71 -14.19 13.03
C SER A 208 6.94 -14.60 12.21
N PHE A 209 8.07 -13.93 12.44
CA PHE A 209 9.38 -14.49 12.08
C PHE A 209 9.68 -15.80 12.84
N SER A 210 8.70 -16.38 13.56
CA SER A 210 8.84 -17.58 14.36
C SER A 210 8.91 -18.88 13.54
N THR A 211 9.41 -19.87 14.27
CA THR A 211 10.02 -21.14 13.87
C THR A 211 8.98 -22.25 13.71
N ALA A 212 7.86 -21.98 13.04
CA ALA A 212 6.90 -23.04 12.70
C ALA A 212 7.57 -24.09 11.79
N ALA A 213 7.39 -25.38 12.12
CA ALA A 213 8.06 -26.51 11.48
C ALA A 213 7.71 -26.69 9.98
N GLU A 214 6.56 -26.16 9.54
CA GLU A 214 6.17 -26.05 8.14
C GLU A 214 5.64 -24.65 7.88
N ARG A 215 6.37 -23.85 7.10
CA ARG A 215 5.90 -22.53 6.64
C ARG A 215 5.03 -22.72 5.38
N PRO A 216 3.81 -22.15 5.32
CA PRO A 216 3.07 -22.07 4.07
C PRO A 216 3.94 -21.42 2.99
N THR A 217 3.87 -21.92 1.76
CA THR A 217 4.64 -21.36 0.64
C THR A 217 4.35 -19.86 0.51
N PRO A 218 5.38 -18.99 0.55
CA PRO A 218 5.18 -17.58 0.35
C PRO A 218 4.72 -17.30 -1.08
N GLY A 219 3.93 -16.25 -1.24
CA GLY A 219 3.51 -15.79 -2.55
C GLY A 219 2.20 -15.03 -2.52
N ILE A 220 1.49 -15.09 -3.64
CA ILE A 220 0.23 -14.38 -3.84
C ILE A 220 -0.89 -15.42 -3.91
N ARG A 221 -1.86 -15.34 -3.00
CA ARG A 221 -3.10 -16.10 -3.10
C ARG A 221 -4.02 -15.41 -4.10
N VAL A 222 -4.57 -16.19 -5.03
CA VAL A 222 -5.58 -15.72 -5.98
C VAL A 222 -6.94 -16.17 -5.45
N ILE A 223 -7.76 -15.22 -5.03
CA ILE A 223 -9.10 -15.46 -4.50
C ILE A 223 -10.10 -15.21 -5.63
N ASP A 224 -11.00 -16.16 -5.89
CA ASP A 224 -12.16 -15.95 -6.77
C ASP A 224 -13.19 -15.09 -6.04
N ALA A 225 -13.56 -13.96 -6.64
CA ALA A 225 -14.45 -12.96 -6.05
C ALA A 225 -15.89 -13.48 -5.85
N ARG A 226 -16.32 -14.46 -6.66
CA ARG A 226 -17.68 -14.99 -6.61
C ARG A 226 -17.82 -16.05 -5.51
N THR A 227 -16.80 -16.88 -5.30
CA THR A 227 -16.85 -17.97 -4.32
C THR A 227 -16.13 -17.66 -3.01
N ALA A 228 -15.40 -16.54 -2.92
CA ALA A 228 -14.60 -16.17 -1.77
C ALA A 228 -13.58 -17.26 -1.37
N SER A 229 -13.03 -17.98 -2.35
CA SER A 229 -12.10 -19.08 -2.13
C SER A 229 -10.80 -18.86 -2.87
N VAL A 230 -9.69 -19.28 -2.27
CA VAL A 230 -8.39 -19.34 -2.95
C VAL A 230 -8.46 -20.39 -4.05
N VAL A 231 -8.26 -19.96 -5.30
CA VAL A 231 -8.27 -20.82 -6.50
C VAL A 231 -6.88 -21.06 -7.08
N ASP A 232 -5.89 -20.31 -6.62
CA ASP A 232 -4.50 -20.45 -7.07
C ASP A 232 -3.52 -19.85 -6.05
N THR A 233 -2.24 -20.20 -6.20
CA THR A 233 -1.14 -19.57 -5.48
C THR A 233 0.00 -19.30 -6.44
N LEU A 234 0.40 -18.04 -6.58
CA LEU A 234 1.56 -17.64 -7.37
C LEU A 234 2.78 -17.67 -6.45
N PRO A 235 3.65 -18.69 -6.56
CA PRO A 235 4.75 -18.86 -5.62
C PRO A 235 5.81 -17.79 -5.83
N THR A 236 6.36 -17.30 -4.72
CA THR A 236 7.56 -16.45 -4.69
C THR A 236 8.69 -17.17 -3.97
N ARG A 237 9.91 -16.61 -4.04
CA ARG A 237 11.05 -17.18 -3.30
C ARG A 237 10.95 -16.79 -1.84
N ASP A 238 10.65 -15.52 -1.59
CA ASP A 238 10.65 -14.90 -0.28
C ASP A 238 9.24 -14.36 0.05
N LEU A 239 9.04 -13.90 1.29
CA LEU A 239 7.77 -13.33 1.75
C LEU A 239 7.38 -12.12 0.92
N VAL A 240 6.11 -12.03 0.54
CA VAL A 240 5.56 -10.86 -0.16
C VAL A 240 4.89 -9.95 0.86
N LEU A 241 5.16 -8.63 0.80
CA LEU A 241 4.35 -7.63 1.51
C LEU A 241 3.48 -6.84 0.54
N PRO A 242 3.98 -5.91 -0.29
CA PRO A 242 3.14 -5.21 -1.24
C PRO A 242 2.76 -6.07 -2.44
N VAL A 243 1.51 -5.92 -2.85
CA VAL A 243 1.00 -6.35 -4.14
C VAL A 243 0.37 -5.15 -4.81
N HIS A 244 0.67 -4.94 -6.10
CA HIS A 244 0.08 -3.86 -6.90
C HIS A 244 -0.27 -4.38 -8.29
N LEU A 245 -1.47 -4.06 -8.78
CA LEU A 245 -1.89 -4.39 -10.13
C LEU A 245 -1.80 -3.14 -11.01
N THR A 246 -1.04 -3.20 -12.10
CA THR A 246 -0.96 -2.09 -13.05
C THR A 246 -2.17 -2.06 -14.00
N SER A 247 -2.40 -0.91 -14.64
CA SER A 247 -3.42 -0.74 -15.69
C SER A 247 -3.23 -1.66 -16.91
N THR A 248 -2.06 -2.28 -17.05
CA THR A 248 -1.76 -3.23 -18.15
C THR A 248 -1.86 -4.69 -17.73
N GLY A 249 -2.39 -4.98 -16.53
CA GLY A 249 -2.57 -6.35 -16.05
C GLY A 249 -1.28 -7.01 -15.54
N LYS A 250 -0.22 -6.23 -15.27
CA LYS A 250 0.97 -6.75 -14.57
C LYS A 250 0.74 -6.71 -13.08
N LEU A 251 0.83 -7.87 -12.45
CA LEU A 251 0.76 -8.04 -11.00
C LEU A 251 2.17 -7.99 -10.43
N LEU A 252 2.43 -6.98 -9.60
CA LEU A 252 3.72 -6.71 -9.00
C LEU A 252 3.73 -7.21 -7.56
N ALA A 253 4.78 -7.91 -7.15
CA ALA A 253 4.98 -8.40 -5.79
C ALA A 253 6.35 -7.97 -5.26
N GLY A 254 6.36 -7.28 -4.12
CA GLY A 254 7.57 -6.93 -3.40
C GLY A 254 7.95 -8.04 -2.42
N GLU A 255 9.05 -8.73 -2.71
CA GLU A 255 9.61 -9.82 -1.92
C GLU A 255 10.67 -9.32 -0.93
N LEU A 256 10.55 -9.75 0.32
CA LEU A 256 11.45 -9.42 1.41
C LEU A 256 12.45 -10.54 1.65
N CYS A 257 13.72 -10.26 1.35
CA CYS A 257 14.84 -11.14 1.67
C CYS A 257 15.26 -10.92 3.14
N VAL A 258 14.65 -11.66 4.06
CA VAL A 258 14.90 -11.55 5.52
C VAL A 258 15.53 -12.82 6.06
N SER A 259 16.55 -12.66 6.90
CA SER A 259 17.07 -13.73 7.77
C SER A 259 16.85 -13.38 9.25
N PRO A 260 16.60 -14.37 10.12
CA PRO A 260 16.53 -14.12 11.56
C PRO A 260 17.80 -13.44 12.08
N ASP A 261 17.62 -12.50 13.00
CA ASP A 261 18.70 -11.75 13.63
C ASP A 261 18.31 -11.49 15.09
N PRO A 262 19.07 -12.00 16.08
CA PRO A 262 18.73 -11.82 17.49
C PRO A 262 18.80 -10.35 17.95
N ASP A 263 19.55 -9.50 17.24
CA ASP A 263 19.76 -8.10 17.60
C ASP A 263 18.80 -7.14 16.87
N SER A 264 18.01 -7.65 15.91
CA SER A 264 17.04 -6.87 15.12
C SER A 264 15.64 -7.49 15.16
N ARG A 265 14.64 -6.70 15.60
CA ARG A 265 13.23 -7.13 15.57
C ARG A 265 12.68 -7.40 14.17
N LEU A 266 13.27 -6.77 13.14
CA LEU A 266 12.88 -7.01 11.75
C LEU A 266 13.70 -8.12 11.09
N GLY A 267 14.73 -8.63 11.76
CA GLY A 267 15.73 -9.49 11.16
C GLY A 267 16.81 -8.70 10.42
N SER A 268 17.70 -9.45 9.78
CA SER A 268 18.70 -8.94 8.85
C SER A 268 18.12 -8.93 7.44
N HIS A 269 18.37 -7.85 6.68
CA HIS A 269 17.75 -7.63 5.37
C HIS A 269 18.78 -7.54 4.26
N ALA A 270 18.68 -8.45 3.30
CA ALA A 270 19.32 -8.32 1.99
C ALA A 270 18.44 -7.46 1.06
N PRO A 271 18.97 -6.97 -0.08
CA PRO A 271 18.16 -6.36 -1.13
C PRO A 271 16.93 -7.22 -1.46
N GLY A 272 15.78 -6.59 -1.62
CA GLY A 272 14.52 -7.26 -1.92
C GLY A 272 14.40 -7.61 -3.40
N ARG A 273 13.23 -8.10 -3.79
CA ARG A 273 12.88 -8.39 -5.19
C ARG A 273 11.55 -7.77 -5.57
N LEU A 274 11.46 -7.26 -6.79
CA LEU A 274 10.19 -7.01 -7.44
C LEU A 274 9.95 -8.14 -8.44
N THR A 275 9.03 -9.04 -8.13
CA THR A 275 8.60 -10.10 -9.04
C THR A 275 7.34 -9.69 -9.76
N VAL A 276 7.31 -9.96 -11.07
CA VAL A 276 6.23 -9.53 -11.95
C VAL A 276 5.53 -10.77 -12.51
N PHE A 277 4.21 -10.82 -12.38
CA PHE A 277 3.35 -11.82 -12.96
C PHE A 277 2.37 -11.18 -13.96
N SER A 278 1.87 -11.95 -14.91
CA SER A 278 0.64 -11.61 -15.64
C SER A 278 -0.56 -11.95 -14.76
N ALA A 279 -1.45 -10.99 -14.52
CA ALA A 279 -2.67 -11.25 -13.77
C ALA A 279 -3.65 -12.18 -14.53
N GLU A 280 -3.62 -12.13 -15.86
CA GLU A 280 -4.49 -12.93 -16.73
C GLU A 280 -4.02 -14.38 -16.80
N THR A 281 -2.75 -14.61 -17.16
CA THR A 281 -2.22 -15.97 -17.38
C THR A 281 -1.62 -16.58 -16.12
N ARG A 282 -1.46 -15.77 -15.06
CA ARG A 282 -0.84 -16.15 -13.78
C ARG A 282 0.62 -16.60 -13.91
N GLN A 283 1.21 -16.39 -15.08
CA GLN A 283 2.60 -16.74 -15.35
C GLN A 283 3.53 -15.64 -14.86
N ARG A 284 4.68 -16.06 -14.35
CA ARG A 284 5.76 -15.15 -13.98
C ARG A 284 6.42 -14.59 -15.24
N LEU A 285 6.53 -13.26 -15.29
CA LEU A 285 7.15 -12.51 -16.39
C LEU A 285 8.63 -12.20 -16.12
N GLY A 286 9.02 -12.11 -14.86
CA GLY A 286 10.42 -11.96 -14.45
C GLY A 286 10.57 -11.39 -13.05
N GLU A 287 11.78 -10.95 -12.72
CA GLU A 287 12.09 -10.28 -11.45
C GLU A 287 13.20 -9.24 -11.64
N VAL A 288 13.30 -8.29 -10.72
CA VAL A 288 14.44 -7.36 -10.60
C VAL A 288 14.76 -7.16 -9.12
N GLU A 289 16.04 -7.00 -8.79
CA GLU A 289 16.47 -6.65 -7.44
C GLU A 289 16.08 -5.20 -7.12
N VAL A 290 15.57 -4.97 -5.90
CA VAL A 290 15.23 -3.65 -5.38
C VAL A 290 15.88 -3.43 -4.01
N GLY A 291 15.72 -2.24 -3.44
CA GLY A 291 16.16 -1.93 -2.09
C GLY A 291 15.61 -2.87 -1.01
N ARG A 292 16.11 -2.69 0.22
CA ARG A 292 15.75 -3.53 1.35
C ARG A 292 14.36 -3.18 1.87
N PHE A 293 13.58 -4.22 2.18
CA PHE A 293 12.23 -4.11 2.73
C PHE A 293 11.25 -3.36 1.80
N PRO A 294 10.98 -3.88 0.60
CA PRO A 294 9.94 -3.33 -0.28
C PRO A 294 8.58 -3.42 0.42
N LEU A 295 7.88 -2.30 0.55
CA LEU A 295 6.68 -2.23 1.39
C LEU A 295 5.44 -1.68 0.72
N THR A 296 5.60 -0.69 -0.15
CA THR A 296 4.51 -0.12 -0.94
C THR A 296 4.97 -0.04 -2.39
N ILE A 297 4.06 -0.37 -3.32
CA ILE A 297 4.30 -0.29 -4.76
C ILE A 297 3.19 0.56 -5.37
N THR A 298 3.56 1.44 -6.29
CA THR A 298 2.61 2.05 -7.22
C THR A 298 3.19 2.02 -8.63
N SER A 299 2.40 2.40 -9.64
CA SER A 299 2.84 2.44 -11.04
C SER A 299 2.43 3.73 -11.72
N SER A 300 3.13 4.08 -12.80
CA SER A 300 2.65 5.13 -13.70
C SER A 300 1.28 4.75 -14.31
N PRO A 301 0.45 5.73 -14.73
CA PRO A 301 -0.90 5.46 -15.27
C PRO A 301 -0.92 4.55 -16.50
N ASP A 302 0.12 4.58 -17.32
CA ASP A 302 0.32 3.71 -18.47
C ASP A 302 0.82 2.29 -18.12
N GLY A 303 1.05 2.01 -16.83
CA GLY A 303 1.49 0.72 -16.32
C GLY A 303 2.90 0.30 -16.75
N ARG A 304 3.73 1.24 -17.25
CA ARG A 304 5.09 0.95 -17.75
C ARG A 304 6.19 1.06 -16.70
N ILE A 305 6.01 1.92 -15.69
CA ILE A 305 7.00 2.17 -14.65
C ILE A 305 6.42 1.79 -13.30
N ALA A 306 7.18 1.04 -12.50
CA ALA A 306 6.89 0.81 -11.09
C ALA A 306 7.76 1.69 -10.20
N TYR A 307 7.18 2.10 -9.07
CA TYR A 307 7.83 2.80 -7.98
C TYR A 307 7.71 1.93 -6.74
N VAL A 308 8.85 1.52 -6.17
CA VAL A 308 8.91 0.58 -5.06
C VAL A 308 9.55 1.25 -3.85
N ALA A 309 8.77 1.54 -2.83
CA ALA A 309 9.27 2.08 -1.58
C ALA A 309 9.99 0.97 -0.78
N CYS A 310 11.26 1.20 -0.48
CA CYS A 310 12.13 0.28 0.21
C CYS A 310 12.48 0.88 1.57
N VAL A 311 11.74 0.48 2.60
CA VAL A 311 11.73 1.16 3.92
C VAL A 311 13.12 1.22 4.50
N ILE A 312 13.79 0.07 4.64
CA ILE A 312 15.10 -0.04 5.30
C ILE A 312 16.22 0.62 4.49
N SER A 313 16.12 0.59 3.16
CA SER A 313 17.01 1.41 2.33
C SER A 313 16.71 2.91 2.47
N SER A 314 15.49 3.27 2.86
CA SER A 314 14.93 4.63 2.79
C SER A 314 15.00 5.20 1.38
N THR A 315 14.64 4.36 0.41
CA THR A 315 14.71 4.70 -1.01
C THR A 315 13.42 4.37 -1.73
N VAL A 316 13.19 5.00 -2.88
CA VAL A 316 12.22 4.52 -3.87
C VAL A 316 12.97 4.07 -5.10
N ASP A 317 12.82 2.78 -5.45
CA ASP A 317 13.40 2.21 -6.66
C ASP A 317 12.41 2.37 -7.82
N ILE A 318 12.90 2.92 -8.94
CA ILE A 318 12.10 3.19 -10.13
C ILE A 318 12.46 2.15 -11.18
N VAL A 319 11.49 1.33 -11.58
CA VAL A 319 11.72 0.16 -12.43
C VAL A 319 10.94 0.29 -13.72
N ASP A 320 11.60 0.03 -14.84
CA ASP A 320 10.95 -0.19 -16.13
C ASP A 320 10.38 -1.62 -16.19
N LEU A 321 9.06 -1.75 -16.35
CA LEU A 321 8.35 -3.03 -16.29
C LEU A 321 8.36 -3.82 -17.62
N GLU A 322 8.91 -3.25 -18.68
CA GLU A 322 9.08 -3.92 -19.97
C GLU A 322 10.45 -4.63 -20.01
N THR A 323 11.49 -3.94 -19.57
CA THR A 323 12.87 -4.44 -19.56
C THR A 323 13.29 -5.05 -18.23
N LEU A 324 12.50 -4.87 -17.16
CA LEU A 324 12.78 -5.27 -15.79
C LEU A 324 14.14 -4.75 -15.30
N ARG A 325 14.37 -3.45 -15.53
CA ARG A 325 15.59 -2.75 -15.11
C ARG A 325 15.26 -1.59 -14.19
N THR A 326 16.07 -1.43 -13.17
CA THR A 326 16.06 -0.24 -12.32
C THR A 326 16.61 0.95 -13.13
N LEU A 327 15.77 1.96 -13.31
CA LEU A 327 16.09 3.20 -14.02
C LEU A 327 16.79 4.20 -13.11
N ALA A 328 16.32 4.30 -11.87
CA ALA A 328 16.79 5.26 -10.88
C ALA A 328 16.44 4.81 -9.47
N ARG A 329 17.06 5.46 -8.48
CA ARG A 329 16.77 5.32 -7.07
C ARG A 329 16.68 6.71 -6.44
N LEU A 330 15.57 6.98 -5.77
CA LEU A 330 15.36 8.22 -5.02
C LEU A 330 15.75 7.98 -3.57
N ASP A 331 16.56 8.86 -3.00
CA ASP A 331 16.81 8.88 -1.57
C ASP A 331 15.70 9.64 -0.85
N ILE A 332 15.12 9.02 0.17
CA ILE A 332 14.06 9.61 0.99
C ILE A 332 14.66 10.04 2.32
N ALA A 333 14.55 11.34 2.60
CA ALA A 333 15.04 11.94 3.83
C ALA A 333 14.39 11.29 5.06
N LYS A 334 15.16 11.15 6.14
CA LYS A 334 14.76 10.52 7.40
C LYS A 334 15.49 11.18 8.57
N LEU A 335 14.90 11.13 9.77
CA LEU A 335 15.53 11.70 10.97
C LEU A 335 16.43 10.69 11.70
N ALA A 336 15.93 9.48 11.93
CA ALA A 336 16.67 8.44 12.62
C ALA A 336 16.54 7.11 11.86
N GLU A 337 15.33 6.56 11.87
CA GLU A 337 15.06 5.25 11.28
C GLU A 337 14.78 5.35 9.78
N PRO A 338 14.98 4.26 9.01
CA PRO A 338 14.60 4.24 7.60
C PRO A 338 13.11 4.57 7.37
N GLY A 339 12.76 5.29 6.28
CA GLY A 339 11.46 5.99 6.23
C GLY A 339 10.64 5.94 4.95
N ALA A 340 11.14 5.38 3.82
CA ALA A 340 10.35 5.35 2.58
C ALA A 340 9.19 4.36 2.70
N HIS A 341 7.94 4.85 2.72
CA HIS A 341 6.74 4.02 2.96
C HIS A 341 5.66 4.24 1.90
N GLY A 342 4.56 4.93 2.23
CA GLY A 342 3.45 5.19 1.32
C GLY A 342 3.86 5.96 0.05
N LEU A 343 3.20 5.62 -1.06
CA LEU A 343 3.46 6.19 -2.39
C LEU A 343 2.16 6.61 -3.06
N ALA A 344 2.19 7.71 -3.80
CA ALA A 344 1.12 8.05 -4.74
C ALA A 344 1.70 8.69 -6.02
N TYR A 345 1.25 8.21 -7.18
CA TYR A 345 1.50 8.87 -8.45
C TYR A 345 0.46 9.96 -8.69
N ILE A 346 0.92 11.15 -9.07
CA ILE A 346 0.10 12.34 -9.27
C ILE A 346 0.29 12.80 -10.72
N PRO A 347 -0.67 12.52 -11.62
CA PRO A 347 -0.64 13.05 -12.97
C PRO A 347 -0.69 14.58 -12.97
N ARG A 348 -0.02 15.19 -13.95
CA ARG A 348 -0.12 16.62 -14.21
C ARG A 348 -1.58 17.06 -14.35
N PRO A 349 -1.90 18.33 -14.06
CA PRO A 349 -3.21 18.87 -14.36
C PRO A 349 -3.54 18.67 -15.85
N SER A 350 -4.78 18.30 -16.14
CA SER A 350 -5.31 18.12 -17.49
C SER A 350 -5.35 19.43 -18.28
#